data_AF-A0A7K4GWR7-F1
#
_entry.id   AF-A0A7K4GWR7-F1
#
_cell.length_a   1.000
_cell.length_b   1.000
_cell.length_c   1.000
_cell.angle_alpha   90.00
_cell.angle_beta   90.00
_cell.angle_gamma   90.00
#
_symmetry.space_group_name_H-M   'P 1'
#
loop_
_entity.id
_entity.type
_entity.pdbx_description
1 polymer ?
#
loop_
_entity_poly.entity_id
_entity_poly.type
_entity_poly.pdbx_seq_one_letter_code
_entity_poly.pdbx_strand_id
1 'polypeptide(L)' 'MGDKYCYLDGSVLGYYDWDKKLHRLDGPAIEYVSGSKRWYINGKHLTEEEFEAHPKRYDYLASLAIEEILSEEK' A
#
# COMPACT_ATOMS: atom_id res chain seq x y z
N MET A 1 7.86 -8.80 3.43
CA MET A 1 7.88 -9.16 1.99
C MET A 1 6.63 -9.99 1.79
N GLY A 2 5.56 -9.41 1.23
CA GLY A 2 4.24 -10.05 1.16
C GLY A 2 4.18 -11.12 0.08
N ASP A 3 3.44 -12.18 0.34
CA ASP A 3 3.24 -13.27 -0.60
C ASP A 3 2.16 -12.89 -1.63
N LYS A 4 2.47 -13.10 -2.91
CA LYS A 4 1.53 -12.90 -4.02
C LYS A 4 0.71 -14.17 -4.18
N TYR A 5 -0.62 -14.06 -4.11
CA TYR A 5 -1.51 -15.18 -4.40
C TYR A 5 -2.36 -14.84 -5.62
N CYS A 6 -2.32 -15.74 -6.61
CA CYS A 6 -3.33 -15.80 -7.66
C CYS A 6 -4.47 -16.72 -7.19
N TYR A 7 -5.71 -16.33 -7.45
CA TYR A 7 -6.83 -17.25 -7.29
C TYR A 7 -6.73 -18.35 -8.35
N LEU A 8 -7.24 -19.55 -8.03
CA LEU A 8 -7.13 -20.77 -8.86
C LEU A 8 -7.65 -20.62 -10.30
N ASP A 9 -8.44 -19.59 -10.57
CA ASP A 9 -9.01 -19.25 -11.87
C ASP A 9 -8.19 -18.22 -12.68
N GLY A 10 -7.10 -17.70 -12.10
CA GLY A 10 -6.27 -16.65 -12.70
C GLY A 10 -6.93 -15.27 -12.75
N SER A 11 -8.09 -15.08 -12.12
CA SER A 11 -8.90 -13.86 -12.30
C SER A 11 -8.43 -12.66 -11.47
N VAL A 12 -7.66 -12.91 -10.41
CA VAL A 12 -7.33 -11.89 -9.42
C VAL A 12 -5.94 -12.13 -8.84
N LEU A 13 -5.15 -11.06 -8.73
CA LEU A 13 -3.89 -11.03 -8.00
C LEU A 13 -4.07 -10.29 -6.68
N GLY A 14 -3.86 -10.98 -5.56
CA GLY A 14 -3.97 -10.44 -4.20
C GLY A 14 -2.63 -10.42 -3.47
N TYR A 15 -2.41 -9.37 -2.66
CA TYR A 15 -1.20 -9.21 -1.83
C TYR A 15 -1.56 -9.34 -0.35
N TYR A 16 -1.04 -10.38 0.30
CA TYR A 16 -1.28 -10.65 1.71
C TYR A 16 -0.01 -10.46 2.54
N ASP A 17 -0.18 -9.94 3.74
CA ASP A 17 0.87 -9.84 4.75
C ASP A 17 1.01 -11.14 5.56
N TRP A 18 2.02 -11.22 6.42
CA TRP A 18 2.31 -12.37 7.29
C TRP A 18 1.14 -12.74 8.23
N ASP A 19 0.28 -11.78 8.57
CA ASP A 19 -0.95 -11.97 9.35
C ASP A 19 -2.16 -12.36 8.48
N LYS A 20 -1.93 -12.81 7.24
CA LYS A 20 -2.96 -13.16 6.24
C LYS A 20 -3.97 -12.04 5.95
N LYS A 21 -3.57 -10.78 6.16
CA LYS A 21 -4.37 -9.59 5.88
C LYS A 21 -3.95 -8.97 4.55
N LEU A 22 -4.90 -8.45 3.79
CA LEU A 22 -4.59 -7.70 2.58
C LEU A 22 -3.86 -6.40 2.96
N HIS A 23 -2.66 -6.24 2.42
CA HIS A 23 -1.81 -5.10 2.71
C HIS A 23 -0.93 -4.76 1.51
N ARG A 24 -1.04 -3.54 0.99
CA ARG A 24 -0.09 -2.99 0.03
C ARG A 24 0.00 -1.47 0.18
N LEU A 25 1.22 -0.95 0.32
CA LEU A 25 1.50 0.49 0.45
C LEU A 25 1.91 1.15 -0.89
N ASP A 26 2.42 0.35 -1.81
CA ASP A 26 2.98 0.84 -3.07
C ASP A 26 1.99 0.76 -4.24
N GLY A 27 0.76 0.28 -4.02
CA GLY A 27 -0.24 0.13 -5.08
C GLY A 27 -1.48 -0.66 -4.63
N PRO A 28 -2.35 -1.08 -5.57
CA PRO A 28 -3.59 -1.76 -5.24
C PRO A 28 -3.33 -3.15 -4.66
N ALA A 29 -3.90 -3.46 -3.51
CA ALA A 29 -3.75 -4.76 -2.87
C ALA A 29 -4.47 -5.88 -3.64
N ILE A 30 -5.42 -5.53 -4.50
CA ILE A 30 -6.10 -6.45 -5.42
C ILE A 30 -6.21 -5.81 -6.81
N GLU A 31 -5.85 -6.58 -7.84
CA GLU A 31 -6.05 -6.23 -9.25
C GLU A 31 -6.82 -7.35 -9.97
N TYR A 32 -7.96 -6.99 -10.55
CA TYR A 32 -8.82 -7.89 -11.33
C TYR A 32 -8.44 -7.82 -12.80
N VAL A 33 -8.56 -8.95 -13.53
CA VAL A 33 -8.36 -8.95 -15.01
C VAL A 33 -9.32 -8.02 -15.75
N SER A 34 -10.48 -7.71 -15.16
CA SER A 34 -11.44 -6.74 -15.70
C SER A 34 -10.93 -5.28 -15.66
N GLY A 35 -9.80 -5.02 -15.00
CA GLY A 35 -9.25 -3.68 -14.78
C GLY A 35 -9.70 -3.01 -13.49
N SER A 36 -10.59 -3.63 -12.71
CA SER A 36 -10.96 -3.13 -11.38
C SER A 36 -9.80 -3.28 -10.39
N LYS A 37 -9.62 -2.30 -9.51
CA LYS A 37 -8.56 -2.27 -8.50
C LYS A 37 -9.17 -2.05 -7.13
N ARG A 38 -8.58 -2.65 -6.09
CA ARG A 38 -8.95 -2.39 -4.69
C ARG A 38 -7.71 -2.19 -3.83
N TRP A 39 -7.82 -1.28 -2.88
CA TRP A 39 -6.74 -0.92 -1.97
C TRP A 39 -7.06 -1.43 -0.57
N TYR A 40 -6.05 -2.02 0.06
CA TYR A 40 -6.15 -2.52 1.42
C TYR A 40 -4.84 -2.25 2.16
N ILE A 41 -4.94 -1.63 3.34
CA ILE A 41 -3.80 -1.43 4.24
C ILE A 41 -4.17 -2.04 5.59
N ASN A 42 -3.37 -3.00 6.08
CA ASN A 42 -3.63 -3.72 7.34
C ASN A 42 -5.02 -4.36 7.41
N GLY A 43 -5.57 -4.80 6.27
CA GLY A 43 -6.92 -5.36 6.18
C GLY A 43 -8.05 -4.33 6.13
N LYS A 44 -7.76 -3.03 6.19
CA LYS A 44 -8.75 -1.96 5.99
C LYS A 44 -8.88 -1.65 4.51
N HIS A 45 -10.09 -1.76 3.97
CA HIS A 45 -10.40 -1.33 2.61
C HIS A 45 -10.35 0.19 2.51
N LEU A 46 -9.72 0.69 1.45
CA LEU A 46 -9.61 2.12 1.14
C LEU A 46 -10.11 2.35 -0.28
N THR A 47 -10.71 3.51 -0.52
CA THR A 47 -10.90 3.99 -1.90
C THR A 47 -9.57 4.45 -2.50
N GLU A 48 -9.53 4.64 -3.82
CA GLU A 48 -8.36 5.20 -4.51
C GLU A 48 -8.02 6.59 -3.96
N GLU A 49 -9.03 7.45 -3.78
CA GLU A 49 -8.82 8.80 -3.22
C GLU A 49 -8.33 8.75 -1.78
N GLU A 50 -8.89 7.87 -0.94
CA GLU A 50 -8.44 7.70 0.45
C GLU A 50 -7.01 7.15 0.52
N PHE A 51 -6.64 6.29 -0.43
CA PHE A 51 -5.30 5.72 -0.53
C PHE A 51 -4.27 6.75 -1.00
N GLU A 52 -4.62 7.58 -1.98
CA GLU A 52 -3.77 8.70 -2.44
C GLU A 52 -3.62 9.78 -1.38
N ALA A 53 -4.68 10.06 -0.62
CA ALA A 53 -4.63 10.98 0.52
C ALA A 53 -3.90 10.39 1.74
N HIS A 54 -3.70 9.07 1.80
CA HIS A 54 -3.00 8.45 2.90
C HIS A 54 -1.49 8.71 2.74
N PRO A 55 -0.85 9.44 3.67
CA PRO A 55 0.57 9.69 3.58
C PRO A 55 1.29 8.35 3.57
N LYS A 56 1.99 8.06 2.46
CA LYS A 56 2.79 6.85 2.37
C LYS A 56 3.85 6.95 3.44
N ARG A 57 4.12 5.83 4.12
CA ARG A 57 5.11 5.75 5.19
C ARG A 57 6.48 6.32 4.78
N TYR A 58 6.81 6.27 3.49
CA TYR A 58 8.01 6.87 2.92
C TYR A 58 7.96 8.40 2.81
N ASP A 59 6.82 9.02 2.49
CA ASP A 59 6.71 10.48 2.42
C ASP A 59 6.78 11.11 3.81
N TYR A 60 6.22 10.46 4.83
CA TYR A 60 6.31 10.93 6.21
C TYR A 60 7.73 10.80 6.80
N LEU A 61 8.42 9.69 6.53
CA LEU A 61 9.81 9.52 6.94
C LEU A 61 10.74 10.45 6.16
N ALA A 62 10.47 10.70 4.88
CA ALA A 62 11.21 11.67 4.08
C ALA A 62 10.98 13.10 4.57
N SER A 63 9.75 13.49 4.89
CA SER A 63 9.46 14.82 5.41
C SER A 63 10.09 15.04 6.80
N LEU A 64 10.03 14.05 7.69
CA LEU A 64 10.61 14.15 9.03
C LEU A 64 12.16 14.19 8.98
N ALA A 65 12.78 13.39 8.09
CA ALA A 65 14.22 13.44 7.86
C ALA A 65 14.69 14.76 7.25
N ILE A 66 13.89 15.37 6.35
CA ILE A 66 14.18 16.69 5.77
C ILE A 66 14.12 17.78 6.85
N GLU A 67 13.13 17.76 7.73
CA GLU A 67 13.02 18.73 8.83
C GLU A 67 14.18 18.61 9.82
N GLU A 68 14.62 17.39 10.14
CA GLU A 68 15.77 17.13 11.02
C GLU A 68 17.07 17.67 10.42
N ILE A 69 17.36 17.38 9.14
CA ILE A 69 18.55 17.87 8.42
C ILE A 69 18.57 19.41 8.35
N LEU A 70 17.43 20.05 8.06
CA LEU A 70 17.33 21.52 7.99
C LEU A 70 17.50 22.17 9.38
N SER A 71 17.25 21.45 10.47
CA SER A 71 17.46 21.93 11.83
C SER A 71 18.93 21.90 12.26
N GLU A 72 19.72 20.97 11.70
CA GLU A 72 21.15 20.79 12.01
C GLU A 72 22.08 21.77 11.26
N GLU A 73 21.62 22.35 10.15
CA GLU A 73 22.37 23.36 9.39
C GLU A 73 22.25 24.80 9.96
N LYS A 74 21.68 24.98 11.15
CA LYS A 74 21.51 26.30 11.79
C LYS A 74 22.36 26.46 13.05
#